data_AF-A0A6G2S6R9-F1
#
_entry.id   AF-A0A6G2S6R9-F1
#
_cell.length_a   1.000
_cell.length_b   1.000
_cell.length_c   1.000
_cell.angle_alpha   90.00
_cell.angle_beta   90.00
_cell.angle_gamma   90.00
#
_symmetry.space_group_name_H-M   'P 1'
#
loop_
_entity.id
_entity.type
_entity.pdbx_description
1 polymer ?
#
loop_
_entity_poly.entity_id
_entity_poly.type
_entity_poly.pdbx_seq_one_letter_code
_entity_poly.pdbx_strand_id
1 'polypeptide(L)'
;MTRSLPDPSAVLGYRRDGRPIHPVLGASADDPSNEEPQVSLSQKQLSSLMAREKDQGGRAAVRGLVDKLDFPNLGELEEFVRAQRQAAEQQLSDSQRREQELSVREQSLAARETAAAAREREAARRALLAGVGATGADLDDALALLRVDDDADETTVREAAEALKSRRPELFSTASGSDRVLAAPSGAPASVPPPRPSGNRSQPGAAGLEMARRRGLLPPAP
;
A
#
# COMPACT_ATOMS: atom_id res chain seq x y z
N MET A 1 48.77 52.63 -46.15
CA MET A 1 49.64 53.82 -46.13
C MET A 1 49.48 54.47 -44.77
N THR A 2 50.28 54.06 -43.78
CA THR A 2 50.24 54.62 -42.42
C THR A 2 50.92 55.98 -42.44
N ARG A 3 50.14 57.07 -42.41
CA ARG A 3 50.69 58.41 -42.16
C ARG A 3 51.15 58.45 -40.71
N SER A 4 52.44 58.70 -40.48
CA SER A 4 53.00 58.87 -39.14
C SER A 4 52.32 60.05 -38.46
N LEU A 5 51.86 59.86 -37.22
CA LEU A 5 51.33 60.92 -36.38
C LEU A 5 52.38 62.05 -36.24
N PRO A 6 51.97 63.33 -36.32
CA PRO A 6 52.88 64.44 -36.05
C PRO A 6 53.35 64.38 -34.59
N ASP A 7 54.64 64.68 -34.36
CA ASP A 7 55.23 64.68 -33.02
C ASP A 7 54.44 65.63 -32.10
N PRO A 8 53.97 65.18 -30.91
CA PRO A 8 53.19 66.02 -29.98
C PRO A 8 53.97 67.26 -29.50
N SER A 9 55.30 67.25 -29.62
CA SER A 9 56.16 68.37 -29.28
C SER A 9 56.46 69.32 -30.45
N ALA A 10 56.03 68.98 -31.67
CA ALA A 10 56.22 69.83 -32.84
C ALA A 10 55.41 71.14 -32.70
N VAL A 11 56.08 72.27 -32.93
CA VAL A 11 55.45 73.60 -32.91
C VAL A 11 54.80 73.84 -34.27
N LEU A 12 53.47 73.95 -34.30
CA LEU A 12 52.70 74.23 -35.53
C LEU A 12 52.69 75.71 -35.91
N GLY A 13 52.95 76.58 -34.94
CA GLY A 13 52.98 78.03 -35.12
C GLY A 13 53.10 78.75 -33.78
N TYR A 14 53.08 80.08 -33.81
CA TYR A 14 53.14 80.89 -32.60
C TYR A 14 51.91 81.79 -32.52
N ARG A 15 51.38 81.96 -31.31
CA ARG A 15 50.31 82.92 -31.05
C ARG A 15 50.83 84.36 -31.12
N ARG A 16 49.94 85.35 -31.15
CA ARG A 16 50.31 86.80 -31.17
C ARG A 16 51.14 87.25 -29.95
N ASP A 17 51.06 86.51 -28.85
CA ASP A 17 51.82 86.67 -27.61
C ASP A 17 53.15 85.87 -27.59
N GLY A 18 53.54 85.25 -28.71
CA GLY A 18 54.83 84.57 -28.87
C GLY A 18 54.89 83.15 -28.30
N ARG A 19 53.80 82.61 -27.74
CA ARG A 19 53.75 81.23 -27.23
C ARG A 19 53.58 80.21 -28.35
N PRO A 20 54.32 79.08 -28.34
CA PRO A 20 54.17 78.02 -29.34
C PRO A 20 52.79 77.34 -29.25
N ILE A 21 52.25 76.98 -30.41
CA ILE A 21 51.02 76.21 -30.58
C ILE A 21 51.43 74.76 -30.88
N HIS A 22 51.02 73.84 -30.01
CA HIS A 22 51.23 72.40 -30.18
C HIS A 22 49.98 71.73 -30.76
N PRO A 23 50.14 70.62 -31.53
CA PRO A 23 49.02 69.81 -31.97
C PRO A 23 48.28 69.22 -30.76
N VAL A 24 46.95 69.31 -30.74
CA VAL A 24 46.12 68.62 -29.74
C VAL A 24 45.72 67.27 -30.33
N LEU A 25 46.33 66.20 -29.83
CA LEU A 25 45.97 64.82 -30.19
C LEU A 25 44.54 64.52 -29.74
N GLY A 26 43.73 63.91 -30.61
CA GLY A 26 42.33 63.54 -30.37
C GLY A 26 41.30 64.67 -30.55
N ALA A 27 41.71 65.88 -30.94
CA ALA A 27 40.80 67.01 -31.12
C ALA A 27 40.00 66.99 -32.43
N SER A 28 40.43 66.20 -33.42
CA SER A 28 39.71 65.98 -34.67
C SER A 28 39.04 64.61 -34.66
N ALA A 29 37.83 64.52 -35.24
CA ALA A 29 37.18 63.23 -35.49
C ALA A 29 37.99 62.34 -36.45
N ASP A 30 38.88 62.94 -37.26
CA ASP A 30 39.77 62.24 -38.19
C ASP A 30 41.14 61.89 -37.57
N ASP A 31 41.33 62.11 -36.27
CA ASP A 31 42.59 61.77 -35.60
C ASP A 31 42.66 60.25 -35.35
N PRO A 32 43.69 59.54 -35.87
CA PRO A 32 43.84 58.10 -35.61
C PRO A 32 44.07 57.77 -34.12
N SER A 33 44.37 58.76 -33.26
CA SER A 33 44.39 58.55 -31.80
C SER A 33 43.00 58.43 -31.17
N ASN A 34 41.92 58.76 -31.89
CA ASN A 34 40.53 58.59 -31.44
C ASN A 34 39.94 57.21 -31.77
N GLU A 35 40.72 56.31 -32.40
CA GLU A 35 40.27 54.94 -32.64
C GLU A 35 40.22 54.19 -31.29
N GLU A 36 39.01 53.89 -30.80
CA GLU A 36 38.85 52.97 -29.67
C GLU A 36 39.50 51.62 -29.99
N PRO A 37 40.21 50.98 -29.04
CA PRO A 37 40.83 49.69 -29.29
C PRO A 37 39.75 48.64 -29.61
N GLN A 38 39.56 48.34 -30.89
CA GLN A 38 38.64 47.32 -31.34
C GLN A 38 39.22 45.92 -31.04
N VAL A 39 38.70 45.27 -30.01
CA VAL A 39 39.05 43.89 -29.68
C VAL A 39 38.22 42.96 -30.54
N SER A 40 38.82 42.39 -31.59
CA SER A 40 38.19 41.35 -32.41
C SER A 40 38.41 39.98 -31.76
N LEU A 41 37.33 39.36 -31.30
CA LEU A 41 37.34 37.99 -30.75
C LEU A 41 36.77 37.02 -31.76
N SER A 42 37.41 35.86 -31.89
CA SER A 42 36.82 34.76 -32.65
C SER A 42 35.59 34.21 -31.93
N GLN A 43 34.63 33.64 -32.68
CA GLN A 43 33.44 33.02 -32.11
C GLN A 43 33.77 31.91 -31.08
N LYS A 44 34.88 31.19 -31.27
CA LYS A 44 35.37 30.18 -30.32
C LYS A 44 35.90 30.79 -29.01
N GLN A 45 36.54 31.95 -29.07
CA GLN A 45 36.99 32.66 -27.87
C GLN A 45 35.80 33.25 -27.10
N LEU A 46 34.82 33.80 -27.82
CA LEU A 46 33.59 34.31 -27.22
C LEU A 46 32.82 33.19 -26.50
N SER A 47 32.64 32.03 -27.12
CA SER A 47 31.95 30.90 -26.49
C SER A 47 32.69 30.40 -25.24
N SER A 48 34.04 30.36 -25.26
CA SER A 48 34.83 30.01 -24.08
C SER A 48 34.68 31.02 -22.94
N LEU A 49 34.61 32.31 -23.23
CA LEU A 49 34.42 33.34 -22.19
C LEU A 49 33.02 33.22 -21.58
N MET A 50 32.00 33.05 -22.42
CA MET A 50 30.62 32.87 -21.97
C MET A 50 30.44 31.61 -21.12
N ALA A 51 31.13 30.51 -21.44
CA ALA A 51 31.10 29.30 -20.64
C ALA A 51 31.74 29.53 -19.26
N ARG A 52 32.90 30.18 -19.21
CA ARG A 52 33.58 30.51 -17.94
C ARG A 52 32.74 31.43 -17.07
N GLU A 53 32.09 32.44 -17.65
CA GLU A 53 31.21 33.35 -16.92
C GLU A 53 30.01 32.61 -16.31
N LYS A 54 29.39 31.70 -17.08
CA LYS A 54 28.30 30.85 -16.57
C LYS A 54 28.76 29.95 -15.43
N ASP A 55 29.93 29.33 -15.56
CA ASP A 55 30.49 28.47 -14.51
C ASP A 55 30.79 29.26 -13.25
N GLN A 56 31.29 30.49 -13.37
CA GLN A 56 31.53 31.40 -12.24
C GLN A 56 30.21 31.82 -11.57
N GLY A 57 29.20 32.18 -12.36
CA GLY A 57 27.87 32.48 -11.84
C GLY A 57 27.23 31.29 -11.11
N GLY A 58 27.37 30.08 -11.67
CA GLY A 58 26.91 28.84 -11.02
C GLY A 58 27.59 28.59 -9.69
N ARG A 59 28.92 28.74 -9.62
CA ARG A 59 29.69 28.59 -8.37
C ARG A 59 29.34 29.65 -7.33
N ALA A 60 29.13 30.90 -7.77
CA ALA A 60 28.70 31.98 -6.89
C ALA A 60 27.29 31.74 -6.32
N ALA A 61 26.38 31.22 -7.14
CA ALA A 61 25.03 30.86 -6.70
C ALA A 61 25.04 29.72 -5.68
N VAL A 62 25.84 28.66 -5.91
CA VAL A 62 25.99 27.54 -4.97
C VAL A 62 26.59 28.02 -3.65
N ARG A 63 27.63 28.84 -3.69
CA ARG A 63 28.23 29.42 -2.48
C ARG A 63 27.22 30.30 -1.72
N GLY A 64 26.49 31.16 -2.42
CA GLY A 64 25.44 31.97 -1.79
C GLY A 64 24.28 31.13 -1.23
N LEU A 65 24.05 29.92 -1.72
CA LEU A 65 23.05 29.01 -1.17
C LEU A 65 23.55 28.33 0.12
N VAL A 66 24.82 27.91 0.14
CA VAL A 66 25.50 27.40 1.34
C VAL A 66 25.46 28.46 2.45
N ASP A 67 25.79 29.71 2.14
CA ASP A 67 25.77 30.81 3.10
C ASP A 67 24.34 31.14 3.59
N LYS A 68 23.34 31.16 2.69
CA LYS A 68 21.93 31.45 3.06
C LYS A 68 21.29 30.37 3.92
N LEU A 69 21.67 29.12 3.69
CA LEU A 69 21.17 27.96 4.42
C LEU A 69 22.04 27.64 5.65
N ASP A 70 23.05 28.47 5.91
CA ASP A 70 23.96 28.39 7.06
C ASP A 70 24.71 27.04 7.16
N PHE A 71 25.03 26.46 6.00
CA PHE A 71 25.91 25.29 5.93
C PHE A 71 27.38 25.73 5.93
N PRO A 72 28.28 25.03 6.63
CA PRO A 72 29.68 25.42 6.72
C PRO A 72 30.47 25.14 5.43
N ASN A 73 30.01 24.20 4.60
CA ASN A 73 30.59 23.93 3.28
C ASN A 73 29.59 23.23 2.36
N LEU A 74 29.90 23.19 1.06
CA LEU A 74 29.08 22.52 0.05
C LEU A 74 28.93 21.01 0.29
N GLY A 75 29.97 20.36 0.83
CA GLY A 75 29.96 18.92 1.11
C GLY A 75 28.87 18.54 2.12
N GLU A 76 28.73 19.31 3.19
CA GLU A 76 27.70 19.07 4.21
C GLU A 76 26.28 19.31 3.68
N LEU A 77 26.10 20.31 2.80
CA LEU A 77 24.82 20.52 2.11
C LEU A 77 24.49 19.31 1.21
N GLU A 78 25.46 18.77 0.47
CA GLU A 78 25.27 17.59 -0.38
C GLU A 78 24.96 16.33 0.45
N GLU A 79 25.65 16.13 1.56
CA GLU A 79 25.41 15.02 2.49
C GLU A 79 24.03 15.12 3.13
N PHE A 80 23.62 16.31 3.57
CA PHE A 80 22.29 16.54 4.14
C PHE A 80 21.19 16.21 3.14
N VAL A 81 21.30 16.71 1.90
CA VAL A 81 20.31 16.42 0.85
C VAL A 81 20.27 14.93 0.52
N ARG A 82 21.43 14.26 0.48
CA ARG A 82 21.49 12.81 0.25
C ARG A 82 20.84 12.03 1.40
N ALA A 83 21.16 12.36 2.64
CA ALA A 83 20.57 11.74 3.82
C ALA A 83 19.05 11.96 3.88
N GLN A 84 18.58 13.16 3.54
CA GLN A 84 17.15 13.47 3.52
C GLN A 84 16.40 12.69 2.43
N ARG A 85 17.00 12.54 1.25
CA ARG A 85 16.43 11.68 0.18
C ARG A 85 16.38 10.22 0.61
N GLN A 86 17.45 9.70 1.20
CA GLN A 86 17.48 8.33 1.70
C GLN A 86 16.45 8.10 2.82
N ALA A 87 16.31 9.04 3.76
CA ALA A 87 15.31 8.98 4.81
C ALA A 87 13.88 9.00 4.24
N ALA A 88 13.61 9.84 3.25
CA ALA A 88 12.31 9.89 2.58
C ALA A 88 12.00 8.60 1.81
N GLU A 89 12.99 8.04 1.10
CA GLU A 89 12.86 6.75 0.41
C GLU A 89 12.61 5.60 1.40
N GLN A 90 13.31 5.58 2.53
CA GLN A 90 13.10 4.59 3.59
C GLN A 90 11.71 4.72 4.22
N GLN A 91 11.27 5.93 4.55
CA GLN A 91 9.93 6.18 5.09
C GLN A 91 8.83 5.73 4.13
N LEU A 92 9.00 5.99 2.84
CA LEU A 92 8.08 5.57 1.80
C LEU A 92 8.09 4.03 1.66
N SER A 93 9.24 3.39 1.80
CA SER A 93 9.33 1.93 1.80
C SER A 93 8.66 1.28 3.02
N ASP A 94 8.78 1.90 4.21
CA ASP A 94 8.15 1.41 5.43
C ASP A 94 6.64 1.65 5.44
N SER A 95 6.17 2.77 4.88
CA SER A 95 4.72 3.01 4.70
C SER A 95 4.12 2.00 3.72
N GLN A 96 4.79 1.72 2.60
CA GLN A 96 4.36 0.70 1.64
C GLN A 96 4.30 -0.69 2.27
N ARG A 97 5.29 -1.08 3.09
CA ARG A 97 5.26 -2.36 3.81
C ARG A 97 4.07 -2.44 4.76
N ARG A 98 3.78 -1.37 5.51
CA ARG A 98 2.62 -1.32 6.43
C ARG A 98 1.30 -1.44 5.68
N GLU A 99 1.15 -0.76 4.54
CA GLU A 99 -0.04 -0.87 3.69
C GLU A 99 -0.22 -2.29 3.13
N GLN A 100 0.87 -2.93 2.70
CA GLN A 100 0.83 -4.34 2.27
C GLN A 100 0.43 -5.27 3.42
N GLU A 101 0.99 -5.09 4.62
CA GLU A 101 0.62 -5.89 5.78
C GLU A 101 -0.85 -5.70 6.18
N LEU A 102 -1.36 -4.45 6.13
CA LEU A 102 -2.76 -4.16 6.42
C LEU A 102 -3.69 -4.78 5.38
N SER A 103 -3.39 -4.63 4.10
CA SER A 103 -4.19 -5.23 3.03
C SER A 103 -4.22 -6.76 3.10
N VAL A 104 -3.09 -7.42 3.43
CA VAL A 104 -3.06 -8.87 3.65
C VAL A 104 -3.89 -9.26 4.87
N ARG A 105 -3.84 -8.48 5.96
CA ARG A 105 -4.67 -8.73 7.14
C ARG A 105 -6.15 -8.56 6.83
N GLU A 106 -6.54 -7.50 6.15
CA GLU A 106 -7.92 -7.25 5.72
C GLU A 106 -8.43 -8.37 4.82
N GLN A 107 -7.65 -8.80 3.82
CA GLN A 107 -7.99 -9.94 2.98
C GLN A 107 -8.14 -11.23 3.79
N SER A 108 -7.26 -11.46 4.78
CA SER A 108 -7.35 -12.65 5.63
C SER A 108 -8.59 -12.64 6.54
N LEU A 109 -8.99 -11.47 7.03
CA LEU A 109 -10.19 -11.31 7.85
C LEU A 109 -11.45 -11.44 7.00
N ALA A 110 -11.50 -10.78 5.84
CA ALA A 110 -12.57 -10.91 4.87
C ALA A 110 -12.75 -12.37 4.42
N ALA A 111 -11.64 -13.10 4.16
CA ALA A 111 -11.70 -14.52 3.82
C ALA A 111 -12.22 -15.40 4.98
N ARG A 112 -11.91 -15.04 6.24
CA ARG A 112 -12.45 -15.74 7.42
C ARG A 112 -13.95 -15.47 7.59
N GLU A 113 -14.37 -14.23 7.37
CA GLU A 113 -15.78 -13.84 7.45
C GLU A 113 -16.61 -14.50 6.35
N THR A 114 -16.13 -14.49 5.10
CA THR A 114 -16.84 -15.17 3.99
C THR A 114 -16.90 -16.67 4.21
N ALA A 115 -15.84 -17.30 4.72
CA ALA A 115 -15.84 -18.72 5.08
C ALA A 115 -16.80 -19.03 6.24
N ALA A 116 -16.91 -18.16 7.24
CA ALA A 116 -17.86 -18.31 8.33
C ALA A 116 -19.31 -18.17 7.83
N ALA A 117 -19.60 -17.13 7.05
CA ALA A 117 -20.91 -16.90 6.45
C ALA A 117 -21.33 -18.07 5.53
N ALA A 118 -20.40 -18.62 4.74
CA ALA A 118 -20.67 -19.79 3.92
C ALA A 118 -21.06 -21.02 4.76
N ARG A 119 -20.34 -21.29 5.85
CA ARG A 119 -20.67 -22.40 6.77
C ARG A 119 -22.02 -22.21 7.45
N GLU A 120 -22.36 -20.97 7.84
CA GLU A 120 -23.66 -20.66 8.44
C GLU A 120 -24.81 -20.88 7.45
N ARG A 121 -24.66 -20.41 6.20
CA ARG A 121 -25.65 -20.64 5.14
C ARG A 121 -25.82 -22.13 4.83
N GLU A 122 -24.72 -22.85 4.74
CA GLU A 122 -24.75 -24.30 4.51
C GLU A 122 -25.46 -25.02 5.67
N ALA A 123 -25.16 -24.66 6.92
CA ALA A 123 -25.83 -25.20 8.10
C ALA A 123 -27.34 -24.88 8.12
N ALA A 124 -27.73 -23.65 7.75
CA ALA A 124 -29.13 -23.26 7.63
C ALA A 124 -29.87 -24.09 6.56
N ARG A 125 -29.25 -24.29 5.39
CA ARG A 125 -29.81 -25.15 4.33
C ARG A 125 -29.95 -26.61 4.78
N ARG A 126 -28.95 -27.16 5.48
CA ARG A 126 -29.04 -28.49 6.10
C ARG A 126 -30.18 -28.58 7.09
N ALA A 127 -30.34 -27.58 7.96
CA ALA A 127 -31.40 -27.55 8.96
C ALA A 127 -32.80 -27.52 8.32
N LEU A 128 -32.97 -26.76 7.22
CA LEU A 128 -34.23 -26.72 6.48
C LEU A 128 -34.57 -28.07 5.83
N LEU A 129 -33.61 -28.69 5.13
CA LEU A 129 -33.82 -29.99 4.50
C LEU A 129 -34.08 -31.09 5.53
N ALA A 130 -33.40 -31.04 6.67
CA ALA A 130 -33.67 -31.92 7.80
C ALA A 130 -35.08 -31.71 8.38
N GLY A 131 -35.54 -30.46 8.46
CA GLY A 131 -36.91 -30.13 8.87
C GLY A 131 -37.99 -30.64 7.90
N VAL A 132 -37.67 -30.75 6.61
CA VAL A 132 -38.56 -31.30 5.57
C VAL A 132 -38.59 -32.84 5.56
N GLY A 133 -37.57 -33.48 6.14
CA GLY A 133 -37.51 -34.93 6.39
C GLY A 133 -36.24 -35.64 5.90
N ALA A 134 -35.27 -34.93 5.30
CA ALA A 134 -34.04 -35.55 4.81
C ALA A 134 -33.06 -35.84 5.97
N THR A 135 -32.48 -37.04 6.03
CA THR A 135 -31.58 -37.43 7.14
C THR A 135 -30.39 -38.23 6.64
N GLY A 136 -29.27 -38.22 7.38
CA GLY A 136 -28.11 -39.05 7.08
C GLY A 136 -27.56 -38.82 5.66
N ALA A 137 -27.31 -39.90 4.92
CA ALA A 137 -26.81 -39.82 3.53
C ALA A 137 -27.81 -39.15 2.58
N ASP A 138 -29.12 -39.33 2.82
CA ASP A 138 -30.16 -38.72 1.99
C ASP A 138 -30.20 -37.18 2.15
N LEU A 139 -29.71 -36.65 3.28
CA LEU A 139 -29.55 -35.21 3.49
C LEU A 139 -28.43 -34.63 2.61
N ASP A 140 -27.29 -35.31 2.53
CA ASP A 140 -26.17 -34.89 1.69
C ASP A 140 -26.53 -35.00 0.20
N ASP A 141 -27.26 -36.05 -0.20
CA ASP A 141 -27.79 -36.19 -1.55
C ASP A 141 -28.85 -35.13 -1.87
N ALA A 142 -29.74 -34.82 -0.92
CA ALA A 142 -30.73 -33.75 -1.08
C ALA A 142 -30.06 -32.37 -1.24
N LEU A 143 -28.98 -32.08 -0.52
CA LEU A 143 -28.18 -30.86 -0.69
C LEU A 143 -27.54 -30.78 -2.07
N ALA A 144 -26.95 -31.88 -2.55
CA ALA A 144 -26.30 -31.93 -3.87
C ALA A 144 -27.30 -31.76 -5.03
N LEU A 145 -28.57 -32.13 -4.81
CA LEU A 145 -29.64 -32.06 -5.81
C LEU A 145 -30.51 -30.80 -5.70
N LEU A 146 -30.33 -30.00 -4.65
CA LEU A 146 -31.06 -28.75 -4.45
C LEU A 146 -30.64 -27.74 -5.53
N ARG A 147 -31.59 -27.28 -6.34
CA ARG A 147 -31.34 -26.33 -7.43
C ARG A 147 -31.75 -24.94 -7.01
N VAL A 148 -30.91 -24.30 -6.21
CA VAL A 148 -31.12 -22.96 -5.66
C VAL A 148 -29.76 -22.26 -5.59
N ASP A 149 -29.75 -20.96 -5.86
CA ASP A 149 -28.54 -20.14 -5.72
C ASP A 149 -28.04 -20.12 -4.27
N ASP A 150 -26.74 -19.92 -4.08
CA ASP A 150 -26.13 -19.96 -2.74
C ASP A 150 -26.58 -18.84 -1.80
N ASP A 151 -27.09 -17.74 -2.36
CA ASP A 151 -27.58 -16.56 -1.63
C ASP A 151 -29.11 -16.50 -1.54
N ALA A 152 -29.83 -17.57 -1.90
CA ALA A 152 -31.28 -17.54 -1.93
C ALA A 152 -31.91 -17.55 -0.53
N ASP A 153 -33.02 -16.82 -0.38
CA ASP A 153 -33.72 -16.65 0.89
C ASP A 153 -34.29 -17.98 1.43
N GLU A 154 -34.48 -18.05 2.74
CA GLU A 154 -34.99 -19.24 3.46
C GLU A 154 -36.29 -19.80 2.86
N THR A 155 -37.17 -18.92 2.39
CA THR A 155 -38.45 -19.25 1.74
C THR A 155 -38.24 -19.98 0.41
N THR A 156 -37.34 -19.48 -0.42
CA THR A 156 -37.02 -20.07 -1.73
C THR A 156 -36.35 -21.44 -1.59
N VAL A 157 -35.47 -21.58 -0.59
CA VAL A 157 -34.85 -22.87 -0.24
C VAL A 157 -35.91 -23.88 0.20
N ARG A 158 -36.87 -23.45 1.02
CA ARG A 158 -37.98 -24.31 1.48
C ARG A 158 -38.89 -24.74 0.33
N GLU A 159 -39.27 -23.82 -0.56
CA GLU A 159 -40.08 -24.14 -1.74
C GLU A 159 -39.36 -25.12 -2.67
N ALA A 160 -38.06 -24.92 -2.91
CA ALA A 160 -37.26 -25.83 -3.71
C ALA A 160 -37.09 -27.20 -3.05
N ALA A 161 -36.99 -27.26 -1.73
CA ALA A 161 -36.97 -28.51 -0.97
C ALA A 161 -38.28 -29.29 -1.12
N GLU A 162 -39.44 -28.62 -1.04
CA GLU A 162 -40.76 -29.24 -1.27
C GLU A 162 -40.94 -29.69 -2.73
N ALA A 163 -40.44 -28.91 -3.69
CA ALA A 163 -40.40 -29.31 -5.10
C ALA A 163 -39.46 -30.49 -5.35
N LEU A 164 -38.36 -30.60 -4.60
CA LEU A 164 -37.46 -31.76 -4.65
C LEU A 164 -38.12 -32.99 -4.04
N LYS A 165 -38.80 -32.85 -2.89
CA LYS A 165 -39.58 -33.89 -2.23
C LYS A 165 -40.68 -34.46 -3.13
N SER A 166 -41.38 -33.59 -3.86
CA SER A 166 -42.38 -34.00 -4.86
C SER A 166 -41.79 -34.86 -5.99
N ARG A 167 -40.53 -34.61 -6.37
CA ARG A 167 -39.83 -35.34 -7.45
C ARG A 167 -39.14 -36.61 -6.96
N ARG A 168 -38.66 -36.60 -5.71
CA ARG A 168 -37.83 -37.65 -5.10
C ARG A 168 -38.24 -37.84 -3.64
N PRO A 169 -39.40 -38.47 -3.37
CA PRO A 169 -39.89 -38.66 -2.01
C PRO A 169 -38.95 -39.52 -1.16
N GLU A 170 -38.22 -40.46 -1.78
CA GLU A 170 -37.29 -41.37 -1.11
C GLU A 170 -36.20 -40.65 -0.30
N LEU A 171 -35.79 -39.44 -0.70
CA LEU A 171 -34.77 -38.65 0.01
C LEU A 171 -35.29 -37.98 1.29
N PHE A 172 -36.61 -37.90 1.45
CA PHE A 172 -37.28 -37.19 2.55
C PHE A 172 -38.21 -38.09 3.36
N SER A 173 -38.47 -39.31 2.89
CA SER A 173 -39.23 -40.30 3.62
C SER A 173 -38.27 -41.14 4.44
N THR A 174 -38.42 -41.07 5.76
CA THR A 174 -38.03 -42.18 6.63
C THR A 174 -39.02 -43.33 6.39
N ALA A 175 -39.02 -43.91 5.19
CA ALA A 175 -39.42 -45.30 5.07
C ALA A 175 -38.62 -45.99 6.15
N SER A 176 -39.34 -46.50 7.15
CA SER A 176 -38.78 -47.10 8.35
C SER A 176 -37.93 -48.30 7.94
N GLY A 177 -36.69 -48.01 7.56
CA GLY A 177 -35.56 -48.90 7.49
C GLY A 177 -34.90 -49.01 8.86
N SER A 178 -35.61 -48.66 9.95
CA SER A 178 -35.59 -49.57 11.08
C SER A 178 -36.08 -50.89 10.52
N ASP A 179 -35.12 -51.69 10.06
CA ASP A 179 -34.94 -53.06 10.44
C ASP A 179 -35.75 -53.34 11.71
N ARG A 180 -37.07 -53.48 11.54
CA ARG A 180 -37.96 -54.09 12.50
C ARG A 180 -37.62 -55.55 12.31
N VAL A 181 -36.42 -55.92 12.75
CA VAL A 181 -36.07 -57.29 13.06
C VAL A 181 -37.20 -57.70 13.97
N LEU A 182 -38.12 -58.51 13.44
CA LEU A 182 -39.15 -59.16 14.23
C LEU A 182 -38.39 -59.76 15.40
N ALA A 183 -38.70 -59.29 16.61
CA ALA A 183 -38.03 -59.78 17.81
C ALA A 183 -38.06 -61.31 17.74
N ALA A 184 -36.89 -61.92 17.54
CA ALA A 184 -36.79 -63.36 17.49
C ALA A 184 -37.42 -63.90 18.79
N PRO A 185 -38.20 -64.98 18.74
CA PRO A 185 -38.84 -65.54 19.92
C PRO A 185 -37.79 -65.73 21.02
N SER A 186 -38.02 -65.05 22.14
CA SER A 186 -37.18 -65.05 23.34
C SER A 186 -36.71 -66.46 23.70
N GLY A 187 -35.46 -66.77 23.39
CA GLY A 187 -34.82 -68.05 23.68
C GLY A 187 -33.32 -67.85 23.84
N ALA A 188 -32.91 -67.13 24.90
CA ALA A 188 -31.51 -67.07 25.30
C ALA A 188 -31.35 -67.60 26.74
N PRO A 189 -30.38 -68.49 27.00
CA PRO A 189 -30.17 -69.10 28.31
C PRO A 189 -29.72 -68.08 29.35
N ALA A 190 -30.12 -68.32 30.59
CA ALA A 190 -29.85 -67.50 31.77
C ALA A 190 -28.35 -67.40 32.08
N SER A 191 -27.61 -66.52 31.41
CA SER A 191 -26.26 -66.13 31.82
C SER A 191 -25.80 -64.81 31.18
N VAL A 192 -26.66 -63.79 31.17
CA VAL A 192 -26.23 -62.42 30.88
C VAL A 192 -25.79 -61.78 32.20
N PRO A 193 -24.51 -61.36 32.36
CA PRO A 193 -24.08 -60.64 33.55
C PRO A 193 -24.82 -59.30 33.63
N PRO A 194 -25.14 -58.79 34.84
CA PRO A 194 -25.89 -57.54 34.97
C PRO A 194 -25.13 -56.41 34.26
N PRO A 195 -25.85 -55.50 33.56
CA PRO A 195 -25.21 -54.37 32.91
C PRO A 195 -24.42 -53.58 33.96
N ARG A 196 -23.18 -53.20 33.63
CA ARG A 196 -22.39 -52.31 34.49
C ARG A 196 -23.21 -51.05 34.77
N PRO A 197 -23.21 -50.54 36.02
CA PRO A 197 -23.88 -49.29 36.32
C PRO A 197 -23.32 -48.23 35.37
N SER A 198 -24.21 -47.60 34.60
CA SER A 198 -23.89 -46.44 33.80
C SER A 198 -23.28 -45.41 34.75
N GLY A 199 -21.96 -45.26 34.71
CA GLY A 199 -21.27 -44.23 35.46
C GLY A 199 -21.95 -42.90 35.18
N ASN A 200 -22.34 -42.21 36.25
CA ASN A 200 -22.98 -40.90 36.20
C ASN A 200 -22.30 -40.08 35.12
N ARG A 201 -23.01 -39.82 34.00
CA ARG A 201 -22.55 -38.86 33.01
C ARG A 201 -22.51 -37.54 33.74
N SER A 202 -21.32 -37.15 34.22
CA SER A 202 -21.10 -35.83 34.78
C SER A 202 -21.56 -34.84 33.71
N GLN A 203 -22.58 -34.05 34.04
CA GLN A 203 -23.13 -33.07 33.12
C GLN A 203 -21.97 -32.25 32.54
N PRO A 204 -21.85 -32.12 31.20
CA PRO A 204 -20.81 -31.32 30.59
C PRO A 204 -20.84 -29.91 31.20
N GLY A 205 -19.73 -29.46 31.80
CA GLY A 205 -19.62 -28.15 32.44
C GLY A 205 -19.81 -28.10 33.96
N ALA A 206 -20.17 -29.21 34.62
CA ALA A 206 -20.33 -29.23 36.08
C ALA A 206 -19.04 -28.86 36.84
N ALA A 207 -17.89 -29.34 36.38
CA ALA A 207 -16.58 -29.01 36.96
C ALA A 207 -16.21 -27.52 36.78
N GLY A 208 -16.63 -26.90 35.67
CA GLY A 208 -16.43 -25.47 35.40
C GLY A 208 -17.28 -24.60 36.33
N LEU A 209 -18.53 -25.00 36.58
CA LEU A 209 -19.42 -24.31 37.53
C LEU A 209 -18.91 -24.40 38.97
N GLU A 210 -18.38 -25.56 39.40
CA GLU A 210 -17.76 -25.68 40.72
C GLU A 210 -16.51 -24.81 40.87
N MET A 211 -15.67 -24.74 39.84
CA MET A 211 -14.50 -23.85 39.83
C MET A 211 -14.89 -22.37 39.87
N ALA A 212 -15.94 -21.96 39.15
CA ALA A 212 -16.47 -20.60 39.18
C ALA A 212 -17.04 -20.24 40.57
N ARG A 213 -17.71 -21.18 41.25
CA ARG A 213 -18.18 -21.01 42.64
C ARG A 213 -17.02 -20.86 43.62
N ARG A 214 -15.99 -21.72 43.53
CA ARG A 214 -14.79 -21.63 44.38
C ARG A 214 -14.04 -20.31 44.22
N ARG A 215 -14.13 -19.70 43.04
CA ARG A 215 -13.51 -18.40 42.72
C ARG A 215 -14.41 -17.20 43.02
N GLY A 216 -15.62 -17.40 43.55
CA GLY A 216 -16.55 -16.33 43.90
C GLY A 216 -17.19 -15.61 42.71
N LEU A 217 -17.12 -16.18 41.50
CA LEU A 217 -17.69 -15.60 40.28
C LEU A 217 -19.20 -15.87 40.14
N LEU A 218 -19.74 -16.76 40.96
CA LEU A 218 -21.16 -17.09 41.02
C LEU A 218 -21.63 -17.06 42.49
N PRO A 219 -22.86 -16.60 42.76
CA PRO A 219 -23.43 -16.63 44.11
C PRO A 219 -23.60 -18.09 44.59
N PRO A 220 -23.47 -18.36 45.91
CA PRO A 220 -23.79 -19.67 46.46
C PRO A 220 -25.27 -19.99 46.17
N ALA A 221 -25.54 -21.22 45.70
CA ALA A 221 -26.92 -21.67 45.51
C ALA A 221 -27.67 -21.70 46.86
N PRO A 222 -28.99 -21.44 46.89
CA PRO A 222 -29.80 -21.62 48.10
C PRO A 222 -29.87 -23.08 48.55
#